data_AF-A0A8S1F876-F1
#
_entry.id   AF-A0A8S1F876-F1
#
_cell.length_a   1.000
_cell.length_b   1.000
_cell.length_c   1.000
_cell.angle_alpha   90.00
_cell.angle_beta   90.00
_cell.angle_gamma   90.00
#
_symmetry.space_group_name_H-M   'P 1'
#
loop_
_entity.id
_entity.type
_entity.pdbx_description
1 polymer ?
#
loop_
_entity_poly.entity_id
_entity_poly.type
_entity_poly.pdbx_seq_one_letter_code
_entity_poly.pdbx_strand_id
1 'polypeptide(L)'
;MVHAQSSNNNDNSTILRNQTQSISQQLTQLTGNSLAETEHVMDEWIGKRQWDLTTSAQFDDEVLNPLRNLRVAFIVVDFQNDFVNGSLKIGDGDAEQDPHLAIPHINQLLNESWDLIVYTKDWHPENHISFLSQARNPDRVMDGADEKRNLAVFDSVQFLKPIKTEQVLYPDHCIQGSWGSDIHPDISIVENAEYIHKGVDPYLDSYSAFYDNNGQSKTTLEETLRSKNIDAVVIAGLAYDICVRFTCLDAVRLNFLAAVIPECSAGLNKKGIAESEELFVKNSVSMITTSEAKRIAEGNFLPPEWVKQVALQK
;
A
#
# COMPACT_ATOMS: atom_id res chain seq x y z
N MET A 1 -68.77 -3.88 -7.19
CA MET A 1 -67.42 -4.40 -6.93
C MET A 1 -66.42 -3.53 -7.69
N VAL A 2 -65.74 -2.59 -7.03
CA VAL A 2 -64.33 -2.22 -7.34
C VAL A 2 -63.82 -1.42 -6.13
N HIS A 3 -63.14 -2.09 -5.22
CA HIS A 3 -62.27 -1.44 -4.23
C HIS A 3 -61.15 -2.41 -3.88
N ALA A 4 -59.97 -2.17 -4.44
CA ALA A 4 -58.64 -2.49 -3.90
C ALA A 4 -57.61 -2.25 -5.00
N GLN A 5 -56.83 -1.16 -4.89
CA GLN A 5 -55.48 -0.97 -5.44
C GLN A 5 -55.07 0.50 -5.24
N SER A 6 -54.68 0.88 -4.02
CA SER A 6 -53.93 2.12 -3.78
C SER A 6 -53.10 2.17 -2.49
N SER A 7 -53.20 1.18 -1.60
CA SER A 7 -52.47 1.17 -0.33
C SER A 7 -51.04 0.60 -0.41
N ASN A 8 -50.76 -0.36 -1.30
CA ASN A 8 -49.43 -1.01 -1.35
C ASN A 8 -48.31 -0.16 -1.97
N ASN A 9 -48.61 0.83 -2.81
CA ASN A 9 -47.57 1.62 -3.48
C ASN A 9 -46.97 2.70 -2.56
N ASN A 10 -47.76 3.27 -1.64
CA ASN A 10 -47.25 4.27 -0.69
C ASN A 10 -46.32 3.63 0.35
N ASP A 11 -46.72 2.49 0.92
CA ASP A 11 -45.91 1.79 1.92
C ASP A 11 -44.57 1.30 1.34
N ASN A 12 -44.57 0.74 0.13
CA ASN A 12 -43.33 0.32 -0.53
C ASN A 12 -42.42 1.52 -0.86
N SER A 13 -42.97 2.67 -1.25
CA SER A 13 -42.18 3.87 -1.52
C SER A 13 -41.56 4.48 -0.25
N THR A 14 -42.27 4.40 0.88
CA THR A 14 -41.78 4.85 2.18
C THR A 14 -40.73 3.91 2.75
N ILE A 15 -40.95 2.59 2.67
CA ILE A 15 -39.97 1.57 3.08
C ILE A 15 -38.69 1.70 2.27
N LEU A 16 -38.80 1.85 0.95
CA LEU A 16 -37.67 2.06 0.06
C LEU A 16 -36.87 3.32 0.42
N ARG A 17 -37.54 4.47 0.58
CA ARG A 17 -36.88 5.72 0.98
C ARG A 17 -36.14 5.57 2.31
N ASN A 18 -36.75 4.89 3.28
CA ASN A 18 -36.13 4.64 4.58
C ASN A 18 -34.90 3.72 4.46
N GLN A 19 -34.94 2.69 3.61
CA GLN A 19 -33.80 1.79 3.39
C GLN A 19 -32.65 2.47 2.66
N THR A 20 -32.91 3.17 1.55
CA THR A 20 -31.85 3.87 0.81
C THR A 20 -31.24 4.99 1.66
N GLN A 21 -32.04 5.72 2.44
CA GLN A 21 -31.52 6.69 3.42
C GLN A 21 -30.69 6.02 4.53
N SER A 22 -31.09 4.85 5.00
CA SER A 22 -30.31 4.10 5.99
C SER A 22 -28.95 3.65 5.43
N ILE A 23 -28.89 3.24 4.15
CA ILE A 23 -27.66 2.83 3.48
C ILE A 23 -26.71 4.01 3.30
N SER A 24 -27.19 5.14 2.78
CA SER A 24 -26.36 6.33 2.58
C SER A 24 -25.85 6.86 3.92
N GLN A 25 -26.69 6.90 4.96
CA GLN A 25 -26.27 7.27 6.31
C GLN A 25 -25.20 6.34 6.89
N GLN A 26 -25.35 5.02 6.71
CA GLN A 26 -24.35 4.05 7.19
C GLN A 26 -23.01 4.25 6.48
N LEU A 27 -23.01 4.43 5.15
CA LEU A 27 -21.80 4.71 4.39
C LEU A 27 -21.16 6.04 4.77
N THR A 28 -21.94 7.10 4.95
CA THR A 28 -21.47 8.40 5.44
C THR A 28 -20.76 8.22 6.79
N GLN A 29 -21.31 7.42 7.70
CA GLN A 29 -20.69 7.15 9.00
C GLN A 29 -19.37 6.36 8.88
N LEU A 30 -19.32 5.34 8.02
CA LEU A 30 -18.13 4.49 7.85
C LEU A 30 -17.00 5.22 7.12
N THR A 31 -17.32 6.10 6.18
CA THR A 31 -16.33 6.81 5.35
C THR A 31 -15.93 8.17 5.91
N GLY A 32 -16.75 8.78 6.77
CA GLY A 32 -16.58 10.17 7.18
C GLY A 32 -16.88 11.20 6.09
N ASN A 33 -17.31 10.76 4.89
CA ASN A 33 -17.74 11.64 3.81
C ASN A 33 -19.00 12.41 4.18
N SER A 34 -19.28 13.48 3.44
CA SER A 34 -20.60 14.08 3.44
C SER A 34 -21.65 13.13 2.83
N LEU A 35 -22.92 13.37 3.17
CA LEU A 35 -24.04 12.65 2.58
C LEU A 35 -24.05 12.81 1.05
N ALA A 36 -23.74 14.01 0.54
CA ALA A 36 -23.71 14.29 -0.89
C ALA A 36 -22.62 13.49 -1.64
N GLU A 37 -21.42 13.36 -1.05
CA GLU A 37 -20.35 12.53 -1.63
C GLU A 37 -20.72 11.05 -1.61
N THR A 38 -21.39 10.60 -0.55
CA THR A 38 -21.89 9.23 -0.44
C THR A 38 -22.94 8.93 -1.51
N GLU A 39 -23.94 9.81 -1.62
CA GLU A 39 -25.00 9.72 -2.63
C GLU A 39 -24.42 9.76 -4.04
N HIS A 40 -23.36 10.55 -4.28
CA HIS A 40 -22.68 10.57 -5.57
C HIS A 40 -22.09 9.20 -5.95
N VAL A 41 -21.39 8.50 -5.03
CA VAL A 41 -20.85 7.16 -5.30
C VAL A 41 -21.98 6.15 -5.55
N MET A 42 -23.07 6.25 -4.78
CA MET A 42 -24.27 5.43 -4.97
C MET A 42 -24.90 5.68 -6.35
N ASP A 43 -24.98 6.94 -6.77
CA ASP A 43 -25.53 7.35 -8.06
C ASP A 43 -24.65 6.90 -9.24
N GLU A 44 -23.33 6.91 -9.09
CA GLU A 44 -22.41 6.37 -10.09
C GLU A 44 -22.58 4.84 -10.23
N TRP A 45 -22.67 4.11 -9.10
CA TRP A 45 -22.91 2.67 -9.11
C TRP A 45 -24.25 2.30 -9.78
N ILE A 46 -25.33 3.03 -9.46
CA ILE A 46 -26.65 2.69 -9.99
C ILE A 46 -26.76 3.04 -11.48
N GLY A 47 -26.07 4.10 -11.91
CA GLY A 47 -26.01 4.56 -13.28
C GLY A 47 -27.39 4.99 -13.80
N LYS A 48 -27.89 4.32 -14.84
CA LYS A 48 -29.20 4.64 -15.45
C LYS A 48 -30.39 3.91 -14.82
N ARG A 49 -30.14 3.03 -13.84
CA ARG A 49 -31.19 2.29 -13.13
C ARG A 49 -31.91 3.22 -12.13
N GLN A 50 -33.06 2.78 -11.62
CA GLN A 50 -33.78 3.49 -10.56
C GLN A 50 -33.59 2.80 -9.23
N TRP A 51 -33.45 3.58 -8.15
CA TRP A 51 -33.46 3.04 -6.80
C TRP A 51 -34.82 2.38 -6.52
N ASP A 52 -34.79 1.07 -6.27
CA ASP A 52 -35.90 0.27 -5.77
C ASP A 52 -35.40 -0.79 -4.76
N LEU A 53 -36.30 -1.62 -4.23
CA LEU A 53 -35.92 -2.65 -3.25
C LEU A 53 -34.89 -3.63 -3.82
N THR A 54 -34.91 -3.89 -5.13
CA THR A 54 -33.98 -4.78 -5.82
C THR A 54 -32.61 -4.13 -5.95
N THR A 55 -32.52 -2.89 -6.43
CA THR A 55 -31.22 -2.21 -6.58
C THR A 55 -30.61 -1.86 -5.22
N SER A 56 -31.44 -1.59 -4.21
CA SER A 56 -31.01 -1.44 -2.81
C SER A 56 -30.37 -2.72 -2.28
N ALA A 57 -31.02 -3.87 -2.46
CA ALA A 57 -30.44 -5.16 -2.08
C ALA A 57 -29.17 -5.48 -2.88
N GLN A 58 -29.15 -5.20 -4.18
CA GLN A 58 -27.95 -5.37 -5.01
C GLN A 58 -26.78 -4.49 -4.55
N PHE A 59 -27.03 -3.25 -4.16
CA PHE A 59 -25.96 -2.37 -3.65
C PHE A 59 -25.40 -2.90 -2.32
N ASP A 60 -26.29 -3.36 -1.42
CA ASP A 60 -25.85 -3.99 -0.17
C ASP A 60 -25.00 -5.23 -0.45
N ASP A 61 -25.45 -6.12 -1.34
CA ASP A 61 -24.74 -7.37 -1.69
C ASP A 61 -23.44 -7.15 -2.44
N GLU A 62 -23.40 -6.20 -3.38
CA GLU A 62 -22.25 -6.01 -4.28
C GLU A 62 -21.23 -5.02 -3.75
N VAL A 63 -21.62 -4.12 -2.85
CA VAL A 63 -20.75 -3.04 -2.35
C VAL A 63 -20.57 -3.14 -0.84
N LEU A 64 -21.66 -3.08 -0.07
CA LEU A 64 -21.54 -2.99 1.40
C LEU A 64 -21.09 -4.29 2.05
N ASN A 65 -21.62 -5.43 1.62
CA ASN A 65 -21.30 -6.72 2.19
C ASN A 65 -19.83 -7.10 1.97
N PRO A 66 -19.22 -6.90 0.77
CA PRO A 66 -17.77 -7.01 0.61
C PRO A 66 -17.00 -6.06 1.53
N LEU A 67 -17.38 -4.78 1.59
CA LEU A 67 -16.70 -3.78 2.41
C LEU A 67 -16.76 -4.06 3.93
N ARG A 68 -17.89 -4.62 4.42
CA ARG A 68 -18.08 -4.99 5.84
C ARG A 68 -17.28 -6.21 6.26
N ASN A 69 -16.85 -7.04 5.32
CA ASN A 69 -16.17 -8.31 5.57
C ASN A 69 -14.73 -8.32 5.02
N LEU A 70 -14.15 -7.14 4.74
CA LEU A 70 -12.77 -7.03 4.28
C LEU A 70 -11.84 -7.62 5.31
N ARG A 71 -10.90 -8.44 4.85
CA ARG A 71 -9.74 -8.83 5.64
C ARG A 71 -8.58 -7.91 5.30
N VAL A 72 -7.97 -7.33 6.34
CA VAL A 72 -6.99 -6.25 6.18
C VAL A 72 -5.63 -6.63 6.76
N ALA A 73 -4.59 -6.51 5.94
CA ALA A 73 -3.22 -6.66 6.39
C ALA A 73 -2.55 -5.31 6.68
N PHE A 74 -1.76 -5.23 7.75
CA PHE A 74 -0.84 -4.13 7.99
C PHE A 74 0.58 -4.53 7.58
N ILE A 75 1.17 -3.75 6.68
CA ILE A 75 2.49 -4.02 6.10
C ILE A 75 3.46 -2.93 6.55
N VAL A 76 4.48 -3.33 7.30
CA VAL A 76 5.59 -2.47 7.73
C VAL A 76 6.77 -2.71 6.78
N VAL A 77 7.02 -1.73 5.93
CA VAL A 77 8.02 -1.80 4.86
C VAL A 77 9.39 -1.36 5.39
N ASP A 78 10.36 -2.27 5.34
CA ASP A 78 11.80 -2.01 5.46
C ASP A 78 12.20 -1.11 6.65
N PHE A 79 11.56 -1.27 7.80
CA PHE A 79 11.95 -0.55 9.02
C PHE A 79 13.21 -1.19 9.64
N GLN A 80 14.31 -1.19 8.89
CA GLN A 80 15.56 -1.86 9.21
C GLN A 80 16.64 -0.87 9.66
N ASN A 81 17.64 -1.40 10.38
CA ASN A 81 18.72 -0.61 10.96
C ASN A 81 19.44 0.28 9.94
N ASP A 82 19.71 -0.20 8.72
CA ASP A 82 20.42 0.62 7.72
C ASP A 82 19.64 1.85 7.27
N PHE A 83 18.31 1.77 7.25
CA PHE A 83 17.45 2.88 6.87
C PHE A 83 17.19 3.87 8.01
N VAL A 84 17.37 3.46 9.27
CA VAL A 84 17.16 4.33 10.44
C VAL A 84 18.48 4.90 10.97
N ASN A 85 19.49 4.06 11.21
CA ASN A 85 20.75 4.45 11.87
C ASN A 85 22.03 3.91 11.18
N GLY A 86 21.94 3.24 10.04
CA GLY A 86 23.08 2.59 9.39
C GLY A 86 23.58 3.27 8.12
N SER A 87 23.81 2.48 7.07
CA SER A 87 24.54 2.91 5.88
C SER A 87 23.72 3.71 4.87
N LEU A 88 22.40 3.58 4.89
CA LEU A 88 21.47 4.27 3.97
C LEU A 88 20.34 4.95 4.76
N LYS A 89 20.72 5.77 5.75
CA LYS A 89 19.78 6.47 6.62
C LYS A 89 18.86 7.37 5.81
N ILE A 90 17.56 7.21 6.00
CA ILE A 90 16.54 8.07 5.37
C ILE A 90 16.71 9.54 5.78
N GLY A 91 17.09 9.78 7.04
CA GLY A 91 17.31 11.13 7.57
C GLY A 91 18.47 11.90 6.91
N ASP A 92 19.38 11.22 6.20
CA ASP A 92 20.47 11.86 5.45
C ASP A 92 20.01 12.34 4.05
N GLY A 93 18.78 12.03 3.65
CA GLY A 93 18.17 12.49 2.41
C GLY A 93 17.78 13.97 2.44
N ASP A 94 17.55 14.56 1.27
CA ASP A 94 17.20 15.98 1.16
C ASP A 94 15.81 16.30 1.75
N ALA A 95 14.99 15.28 2.02
CA ALA A 95 13.74 15.40 2.76
C ALA A 95 13.92 15.75 4.23
N GLU A 96 15.06 15.40 4.82
CA GLU A 96 15.38 15.62 6.24
C GLU A 96 14.29 15.06 7.18
N GLN A 97 13.57 14.02 6.76
CA GLN A 97 12.57 13.35 7.59
C GLN A 97 13.24 12.35 8.52
N ASP A 98 12.93 12.44 9.81
CA ASP A 98 13.46 11.53 10.83
C ASP A 98 12.60 10.26 10.92
N PRO A 99 13.12 9.08 10.52
CA PRO A 99 12.37 7.82 10.61
C PRO A 99 11.97 7.43 12.03
N HIS A 100 12.65 7.94 13.08
CA HIS A 100 12.27 7.64 14.46
C HIS A 100 10.88 8.20 14.83
N LEU A 101 10.43 9.27 14.16
CA LEU A 101 9.11 9.86 14.44
C LEU A 101 7.96 8.94 14.06
N ALA A 102 8.16 8.02 13.10
CA ALA A 102 7.15 7.05 12.69
C ALA A 102 7.04 5.84 13.64
N ILE A 103 8.11 5.51 14.39
CA ILE A 103 8.17 4.31 15.23
C ILE A 103 7.04 4.23 16.28
N PRO A 104 6.73 5.29 17.05
CA PRO A 104 5.63 5.24 18.02
C PRO A 104 4.27 4.95 17.37
N HIS A 105 4.02 5.53 16.20
CA HIS A 105 2.77 5.34 15.46
C HIS A 105 2.66 3.90 14.92
N ILE A 106 3.75 3.36 14.35
CA ILE A 106 3.81 1.96 13.91
C ILE A 106 3.57 1.02 15.09
N ASN A 107 4.27 1.21 16.21
CA ASN A 107 4.11 0.38 17.40
C ASN A 107 2.70 0.45 17.97
N GLN A 108 2.06 1.63 17.95
CA GLN A 108 0.66 1.74 18.32
C GLN A 108 -0.21 0.86 17.41
N LEU A 109 -0.04 0.96 16.09
CA LEU A 109 -0.84 0.18 15.14
C LEU A 109 -0.57 -1.32 15.19
N LEU A 110 0.66 -1.75 15.49
CA LEU A 110 0.99 -3.18 15.65
C LEU A 110 0.23 -3.86 16.80
N ASN A 111 -0.33 -3.09 17.74
CA ASN A 111 -1.17 -3.61 18.82
C ASN A 111 -2.66 -3.71 18.45
N GLU A 112 -3.05 -3.25 17.26
CA GLU A 112 -4.44 -3.30 16.80
C GLU A 112 -4.77 -4.67 16.16
N SER A 113 -6.06 -4.95 16.00
CA SER A 113 -6.57 -6.27 15.60
C SER A 113 -6.57 -6.49 14.09
N TRP A 114 -5.39 -6.49 13.47
CA TRP A 114 -5.23 -6.80 12.05
C TRP A 114 -5.46 -8.28 11.74
N ASP A 115 -5.96 -8.59 10.54
CA ASP A 115 -6.08 -9.97 10.06
C ASP A 115 -4.73 -10.61 9.74
N LEU A 116 -3.75 -9.76 9.41
CA LEU A 116 -2.37 -10.15 9.13
C LEU A 116 -1.44 -8.97 9.38
N ILE A 117 -0.28 -9.24 9.97
CA ILE A 117 0.83 -8.29 10.04
C ILE A 117 1.97 -8.84 9.19
N VAL A 118 2.55 -7.99 8.37
CA VAL A 118 3.68 -8.33 7.50
C VAL A 118 4.81 -7.35 7.74
N TYR A 119 6.02 -7.86 7.90
CA TYR A 119 7.24 -7.07 7.81
C TYR A 119 7.94 -7.39 6.50
N THR A 120 8.33 -6.37 5.75
CA THR A 120 9.24 -6.56 4.62
C THR A 120 10.66 -6.27 5.08
N LYS A 121 11.62 -6.95 4.46
CA LYS A 121 13.04 -6.68 4.64
C LYS A 121 13.70 -6.64 3.29
N ASP A 122 14.40 -5.54 3.04
CA ASP A 122 15.46 -5.54 2.06
C ASP A 122 16.56 -6.52 2.51
N TRP A 123 17.01 -7.38 1.60
CA TRP A 123 17.79 -8.55 1.95
C TRP A 123 18.82 -8.91 0.87
N HIS A 124 19.78 -8.01 0.68
CA HIS A 124 20.69 -8.03 -0.46
C HIS A 124 21.91 -8.94 -0.25
N PRO A 125 22.29 -9.78 -1.24
CA PRO A 125 23.60 -10.43 -1.19
C PRO A 125 24.74 -9.40 -1.26
N GLU A 126 25.93 -9.75 -0.77
CA GLU A 126 27.09 -8.82 -0.76
C GLU A 126 27.47 -8.28 -2.15
N ASN A 127 27.17 -9.02 -3.22
CA ASN A 127 27.44 -8.63 -4.60
C ASN A 127 26.22 -8.03 -5.33
N HIS A 128 25.26 -7.45 -4.61
CA HIS A 128 24.02 -6.95 -5.19
C HIS A 128 24.21 -5.78 -6.18
N ILE A 129 23.36 -5.72 -7.21
CA ILE A 129 23.47 -4.76 -8.32
C ILE A 129 23.23 -3.31 -7.94
N SER A 130 22.47 -3.09 -6.88
CA SER A 130 22.19 -1.75 -6.38
C SER A 130 23.39 -1.12 -5.67
N PHE A 131 24.45 -1.87 -5.33
CA PHE A 131 25.56 -1.32 -4.55
C PHE A 131 26.59 -0.61 -5.44
N LEU A 132 26.96 0.61 -5.06
CA LEU A 132 28.04 1.36 -5.71
C LEU A 132 29.37 0.58 -5.66
N SER A 133 29.64 -0.13 -4.56
CA SER A 133 30.85 -0.95 -4.42
C SER A 133 30.90 -2.11 -5.44
N GLN A 134 29.74 -2.56 -5.92
CA GLN A 134 29.56 -3.67 -6.86
C GLN A 134 29.26 -3.23 -8.28
N ALA A 135 29.16 -1.92 -8.54
CA ALA A 135 28.81 -1.38 -9.86
C ALA A 135 29.78 -1.84 -10.97
N ARG A 136 31.04 -2.12 -10.62
CA ARG A 136 32.09 -2.59 -11.54
C ARG A 136 32.44 -4.07 -11.37
N ASN A 137 31.56 -4.86 -10.77
CA ASN A 137 31.78 -6.29 -10.60
C ASN A 137 31.86 -6.99 -11.99
N PRO A 138 32.84 -7.87 -12.24
CA PRO A 138 33.00 -8.53 -13.55
C PRO A 138 31.84 -9.45 -13.96
N ASP A 139 30.92 -9.79 -13.05
CA ASP A 139 29.75 -10.63 -13.34
C ASP A 139 28.61 -9.88 -14.08
N ARG A 140 28.72 -8.56 -14.22
CA ARG A 140 27.77 -7.70 -14.94
C ARG A 140 28.47 -6.81 -15.94
N VAL A 141 27.72 -6.31 -16.91
CA VAL A 141 28.24 -5.39 -17.93
C VAL A 141 27.43 -4.11 -17.88
N MET A 142 28.09 -3.00 -17.57
CA MET A 142 27.51 -1.66 -17.61
C MET A 142 27.55 -1.10 -19.04
N ASP A 143 26.63 -0.20 -19.37
CA ASP A 143 26.69 0.56 -20.62
C ASP A 143 28.00 1.37 -20.71
N GLY A 144 28.58 1.44 -21.92
CA GLY A 144 29.90 2.04 -22.12
C GLY A 144 29.95 3.56 -21.90
N ALA A 145 28.82 4.26 -21.90
CA ALA A 145 28.75 5.65 -21.47
C ALA A 145 28.85 5.74 -19.94
N ASP A 146 28.13 4.88 -19.23
CA ASP A 146 28.13 4.85 -17.76
C ASP A 146 29.45 4.33 -17.18
N GLU A 147 30.08 3.34 -17.81
CA GLU A 147 31.35 2.78 -17.36
C GLU A 147 32.46 3.84 -17.26
N LYS A 148 32.41 4.87 -18.11
CA LYS A 148 33.39 5.98 -18.15
C LYS A 148 33.10 7.07 -17.12
N ARG A 149 31.94 7.06 -16.48
CA ARG A 149 31.57 8.05 -15.45
C ARG A 149 32.35 7.78 -14.17
N ASN A 150 32.62 8.86 -13.42
CA ASN A 150 32.98 8.76 -12.02
C ASN A 150 31.69 8.64 -11.20
N LEU A 151 31.28 7.39 -10.93
CA LEU A 151 30.00 7.10 -10.30
C LEU A 151 29.99 7.48 -8.83
N ALA A 152 28.88 8.03 -8.38
CA ALA A 152 28.59 8.36 -6.99
C ALA A 152 27.33 7.63 -6.50
N VAL A 153 27.11 7.67 -5.18
CA VAL A 153 25.84 7.22 -4.61
C VAL A 153 24.70 8.06 -5.20
N PHE A 154 23.59 7.39 -5.48
CA PHE A 154 22.38 7.88 -6.15
C PHE A 154 22.50 8.15 -7.66
N ASP A 155 23.63 7.82 -8.30
CA ASP A 155 23.70 7.79 -9.76
C ASP A 155 22.85 6.65 -10.33
N SER A 156 22.06 6.95 -11.36
CA SER A 156 21.44 5.92 -12.21
C SER A 156 22.42 5.45 -13.27
N VAL A 157 22.49 4.14 -13.48
CA VAL A 157 23.31 3.47 -14.51
C VAL A 157 22.49 2.42 -15.26
N GLN A 158 22.89 2.13 -16.48
CA GLN A 158 22.33 1.03 -17.27
C GLN A 158 23.26 -0.19 -17.22
N PHE A 159 22.78 -1.31 -16.68
CA PHE A 159 23.39 -2.61 -16.90
C PHE A 159 22.80 -3.27 -18.15
N LEU A 160 23.65 -3.90 -18.96
CA LEU A 160 23.32 -4.63 -20.19
C LEU A 160 23.31 -6.15 -19.98
N LYS A 161 24.06 -6.64 -18.99
CA LYS A 161 24.16 -8.07 -18.62
C LYS A 161 24.31 -8.22 -17.10
N PRO A 162 23.91 -9.37 -16.52
CA PRO A 162 23.25 -10.51 -17.19
C PRO A 162 21.81 -10.18 -17.62
N ILE A 163 21.19 -9.22 -16.95
CA ILE A 163 19.86 -8.71 -17.25
C ILE A 163 19.97 -7.22 -17.55
N LYS A 164 19.23 -6.76 -18.56
CA LYS A 164 19.20 -5.34 -18.90
C LYS A 164 18.34 -4.60 -17.87
N THR A 165 18.96 -3.76 -17.05
CA THR A 165 18.31 -3.08 -15.92
C THR A 165 18.85 -1.66 -15.79
N GLU A 166 17.96 -0.68 -15.65
CA GLU A 166 18.32 0.65 -15.15
C GLU A 166 18.34 0.58 -13.62
N GLN A 167 19.44 0.98 -13.00
CA GLN A 167 19.67 0.80 -11.57
C GLN A 167 20.19 2.10 -10.94
N VAL A 168 19.58 2.52 -9.84
CA VAL A 168 20.13 3.55 -8.97
C VAL A 168 21.16 2.90 -8.05
N LEU A 169 22.34 3.50 -7.94
CA LEU A 169 23.40 2.99 -7.06
C LEU A 169 23.26 3.54 -5.65
N TYR A 170 23.40 2.69 -4.64
CA TYR A 170 23.29 2.99 -3.23
C TYR A 170 24.60 2.63 -2.50
N PRO A 171 24.81 3.10 -1.27
CA PRO A 171 25.80 2.50 -0.38
C PRO A 171 25.43 1.02 -0.15
N ASP A 172 26.40 0.21 0.23
CA ASP A 172 26.12 -1.17 0.64
C ASP A 172 25.20 -1.14 1.88
N HIS A 173 24.03 -1.77 1.78
CA HIS A 173 22.99 -1.72 2.82
C HIS A 173 22.22 -3.03 2.86
N CYS A 174 21.59 -3.32 4.00
CA CYS A 174 20.71 -4.45 4.22
C CYS A 174 21.30 -5.79 3.74
N ILE A 175 22.62 -5.95 3.88
CA ILE A 175 23.32 -7.16 3.47
C ILE A 175 22.82 -8.34 4.31
N GLN A 176 22.52 -9.47 3.67
CA GLN A 176 21.94 -10.65 4.33
C GLN A 176 22.70 -11.04 5.61
N GLY A 177 22.00 -11.04 6.74
CA GLY A 177 22.54 -11.45 8.04
C GLY A 177 23.43 -10.40 8.72
N SER A 178 23.57 -9.22 8.14
CA SER A 178 24.25 -8.08 8.78
C SER A 178 23.33 -7.39 9.78
N TRP A 179 23.93 -6.66 10.73
CA TRP A 179 23.17 -5.79 11.63
C TRP A 179 22.24 -4.82 10.89
N GLY A 180 22.73 -4.25 9.78
CA GLY A 180 21.98 -3.30 8.96
C GLY A 180 20.68 -3.88 8.39
N SER A 181 20.67 -5.20 8.16
CA SER A 181 19.53 -5.93 7.62
C SER A 181 18.49 -6.37 8.67
N ASP A 182 18.75 -6.17 9.97
CA ASP A 182 17.76 -6.48 11.01
C ASP A 182 16.70 -5.37 11.12
N ILE A 183 15.48 -5.76 11.52
CA ILE A 183 14.43 -4.80 11.86
C ILE A 183 14.95 -3.93 13.01
N HIS A 184 14.68 -2.64 12.94
CA HIS A 184 15.11 -1.68 13.94
C HIS A 184 14.59 -2.09 15.33
N PRO A 185 15.44 -2.10 16.37
CA PRO A 185 15.08 -2.68 17.69
C PRO A 185 13.91 -1.99 18.39
N ASP A 186 13.61 -0.74 18.03
CA ASP A 186 12.48 -0.01 18.61
C ASP A 186 11.14 -0.34 17.92
N ILE A 187 11.14 -1.11 16.83
CA ILE A 187 9.91 -1.63 16.22
C ILE A 187 9.51 -2.91 16.97
N SER A 188 8.28 -2.94 17.48
CA SER A 188 7.71 -4.09 18.16
C SER A 188 7.59 -5.26 17.18
N ILE A 189 7.96 -6.46 17.62
CA ILE A 189 7.84 -7.68 16.83
C ILE A 189 6.60 -8.47 17.27
N VAL A 190 5.70 -8.72 16.33
CA VAL A 190 4.49 -9.53 16.56
C VAL A 190 4.77 -11.00 16.26
N GLU A 191 4.43 -11.89 17.20
CA GLU A 191 4.78 -13.33 17.17
C GLU A 191 4.32 -14.07 15.90
N ASN A 192 3.14 -13.75 15.36
CA ASN A 192 2.55 -14.42 14.20
C ASN A 192 2.61 -13.59 12.92
N ALA A 193 3.55 -12.64 12.84
CA ALA A 193 3.74 -11.85 11.64
C ALA A 193 4.43 -12.66 10.53
N GLU A 194 4.13 -12.34 9.29
CA GLU A 194 4.81 -12.88 8.12
C GLU A 194 5.99 -11.98 7.75
N TYR A 195 7.08 -12.58 7.26
CA TYR A 195 8.29 -11.87 6.86
C TYR A 195 8.55 -12.09 5.37
N ILE A 196 8.66 -10.98 4.62
CA ILE A 196 8.91 -11.02 3.19
C ILE A 196 10.28 -10.42 2.91
N HIS A 197 11.17 -11.21 2.32
CA HIS A 197 12.45 -10.73 1.82
C HIS A 197 12.32 -10.25 0.38
N LYS A 198 12.95 -9.12 0.06
CA LYS A 198 13.07 -8.58 -1.30
C LYS A 198 14.52 -8.18 -1.60
N GLY A 199 14.83 -8.00 -2.89
CA GLY A 199 16.18 -7.64 -3.34
C GLY A 199 17.21 -8.77 -3.17
N VAL A 200 16.75 -10.03 -3.17
CA VAL A 200 17.60 -11.21 -2.90
C VAL A 200 18.40 -11.67 -4.12
N ASP A 201 18.01 -11.25 -5.33
CA ASP A 201 18.72 -11.58 -6.56
C ASP A 201 19.90 -10.62 -6.76
N PRO A 202 21.14 -11.09 -6.93
CA PRO A 202 22.30 -10.22 -7.09
C PRO A 202 22.27 -9.31 -8.35
N TYR A 203 21.36 -9.58 -9.30
CA TYR A 203 21.24 -8.89 -10.58
C TYR A 203 19.94 -8.10 -10.75
N LEU A 204 19.00 -8.20 -9.81
CA LEU A 204 17.72 -7.52 -9.87
C LEU A 204 17.36 -6.94 -8.50
N ASP A 205 17.26 -5.62 -8.47
CA ASP A 205 16.78 -4.91 -7.31
C ASP A 205 15.24 -4.95 -7.22
N SER A 206 14.69 -4.75 -6.03
CA SER A 206 13.26 -4.88 -5.73
C SER A 206 12.84 -3.85 -4.70
N TYR A 207 12.35 -2.71 -5.17
CA TYR A 207 11.75 -1.70 -4.30
C TYR A 207 10.38 -2.15 -3.79
N SER A 208 9.55 -2.67 -4.70
CA SER A 208 8.26 -3.23 -4.33
C SER A 208 8.45 -4.50 -3.52
N ALA A 209 7.61 -4.66 -2.51
CA ALA A 209 7.50 -5.92 -1.78
C ALA A 209 6.75 -7.01 -2.57
N PHE A 210 6.25 -6.73 -3.79
CA PHE A 210 5.56 -7.70 -4.66
C PHE A 210 6.42 -8.18 -5.83
N TYR A 211 7.17 -7.28 -6.46
CA TYR A 211 7.91 -7.55 -7.70
C TYR A 211 9.30 -6.91 -7.68
N ASP A 212 10.23 -7.50 -8.42
CA ASP A 212 11.48 -6.81 -8.77
C ASP A 212 11.22 -5.58 -9.67
N ASN A 213 12.22 -4.71 -9.76
CA ASN A 213 12.14 -3.44 -10.49
C ASN A 213 11.90 -3.60 -12.00
N ASN A 214 12.17 -4.79 -12.56
CA ASN A 214 11.90 -5.12 -13.96
C ASN A 214 10.57 -5.86 -14.15
N GLY A 215 9.87 -6.20 -13.06
CA GLY A 215 8.65 -7.02 -13.06
C GLY A 215 8.87 -8.46 -13.53
N GLN A 216 10.10 -8.99 -13.46
CA GLN A 216 10.42 -10.33 -13.99
C GLN A 216 10.14 -11.44 -12.97
N SER A 217 10.27 -11.14 -11.70
CA SER A 217 10.18 -12.06 -10.57
C SER A 217 9.25 -11.50 -9.51
N LYS A 218 8.54 -12.41 -8.85
CA LYS A 218 7.65 -12.10 -7.72
C LYS A 218 8.35 -12.44 -6.41
N THR A 219 8.08 -11.65 -5.39
CA THR A 219 8.28 -12.07 -3.99
C THR A 219 7.15 -13.04 -3.59
N THR A 220 7.18 -13.51 -2.34
CA THR A 220 6.09 -14.32 -1.78
C THR A 220 4.91 -13.50 -1.26
N LEU A 221 4.95 -12.16 -1.28
CA LEU A 221 3.92 -11.32 -0.63
C LEU A 221 2.52 -11.55 -1.21
N GLU A 222 2.38 -11.54 -2.54
CA GLU A 222 1.07 -11.75 -3.17
C GLU A 222 0.47 -13.09 -2.77
N GLU A 223 1.26 -14.16 -2.84
CA GLU A 223 0.83 -15.51 -2.46
C GLU A 223 0.44 -15.57 -0.98
N THR A 224 1.25 -14.99 -0.10
CA THR A 224 0.97 -14.91 1.34
C THR A 224 -0.36 -14.20 1.59
N LEU A 225 -0.56 -13.00 1.05
CA LEU A 225 -1.80 -12.23 1.22
C LEU A 225 -3.03 -13.00 0.71
N ARG A 226 -2.93 -13.57 -0.49
CA ARG A 226 -4.04 -14.35 -1.09
C ARG A 226 -4.35 -15.61 -0.30
N SER A 227 -3.34 -16.32 0.20
CA SER A 227 -3.54 -17.53 1.02
C SER A 227 -4.26 -17.25 2.35
N LYS A 228 -4.12 -16.03 2.88
CA LYS A 228 -4.79 -15.55 4.10
C LYS A 228 -6.11 -14.82 3.81
N ASN A 229 -6.56 -14.84 2.54
CA ASN A 229 -7.74 -14.15 2.04
C ASN A 229 -7.74 -12.65 2.35
N ILE A 230 -6.59 -11.98 2.22
CA ILE A 230 -6.51 -10.52 2.42
C ILE A 230 -7.10 -9.80 1.20
N ASP A 231 -7.96 -8.82 1.48
CA ASP A 231 -8.62 -7.97 0.47
C ASP A 231 -7.98 -6.59 0.39
N ALA A 232 -7.52 -6.07 1.53
CA ALA A 232 -6.97 -4.74 1.65
C ALA A 232 -5.63 -4.72 2.39
N VAL A 233 -4.76 -3.78 2.02
CA VAL A 233 -3.47 -3.57 2.64
C VAL A 233 -3.34 -2.12 3.12
N VAL A 234 -2.94 -1.98 4.38
CA VAL A 234 -2.53 -0.70 4.96
C VAL A 234 -1.01 -0.73 5.07
N ILE A 235 -0.35 0.22 4.43
CA ILE A 235 1.10 0.20 4.21
C ILE A 235 1.74 1.39 4.93
N ALA A 236 2.83 1.13 5.63
CA ALA A 236 3.67 2.12 6.27
C ALA A 236 5.13 1.70 6.13
N GLY A 237 6.08 2.63 6.25
CA GLY A 237 7.49 2.26 6.37
C GLY A 237 8.47 3.17 5.63
N LEU A 238 9.57 2.58 5.18
CA LEU A 238 10.71 3.28 4.60
C LEU A 238 11.09 2.67 3.24
N ALA A 239 11.65 3.44 2.30
CA ALA A 239 11.43 4.88 2.17
C ALA A 239 10.02 5.14 1.60
N TYR A 240 9.34 6.18 2.09
CA TYR A 240 8.00 6.58 1.65
C TYR A 240 7.92 6.76 0.13
N ASP A 241 8.94 7.38 -0.44
CA ASP A 241 9.06 7.72 -1.85
C ASP A 241 9.73 6.63 -2.70
N ILE A 242 10.05 5.47 -2.13
CA ILE A 242 10.66 4.35 -2.86
C ILE A 242 9.88 3.08 -2.54
N CYS A 243 10.33 2.27 -1.58
CA CYS A 243 9.77 0.94 -1.32
C CYS A 243 8.28 1.00 -0.95
N VAL A 244 7.87 1.97 -0.13
CA VAL A 244 6.46 2.19 0.22
C VAL A 244 5.66 2.55 -1.02
N ARG A 245 6.10 3.55 -1.80
CA ARG A 245 5.44 3.94 -3.06
C ARG A 245 5.24 2.74 -3.98
N PHE A 246 6.31 2.04 -4.31
CA PHE A 246 6.24 0.93 -5.26
C PHE A 246 5.35 -0.21 -4.75
N THR A 247 5.40 -0.50 -3.44
CA THR A 247 4.52 -1.50 -2.82
C THR A 247 3.05 -1.10 -2.88
N CYS A 248 2.71 0.16 -2.59
CA CYS A 248 1.34 0.68 -2.70
C CYS A 248 0.79 0.58 -4.13
N LEU A 249 1.58 1.01 -5.12
CA LEU A 249 1.16 0.99 -6.53
C LEU A 249 0.98 -0.44 -7.05
N ASP A 250 1.85 -1.36 -6.63
CA ASP A 250 1.71 -2.77 -6.97
C ASP A 250 0.53 -3.44 -6.28
N ALA A 251 0.23 -3.08 -5.04
CA ALA A 251 -0.96 -3.56 -4.35
C ALA A 251 -2.23 -3.24 -5.15
N VAL A 252 -2.39 -1.98 -5.60
CA VAL A 252 -3.53 -1.59 -6.44
C VAL A 252 -3.52 -2.33 -7.78
N ARG A 253 -2.35 -2.42 -8.45
CA ARG A 253 -2.22 -3.16 -9.72
C ARG A 253 -2.63 -4.63 -9.59
N LEU A 254 -2.42 -5.22 -8.42
CA LEU A 254 -2.81 -6.58 -8.08
C LEU A 254 -4.25 -6.70 -7.57
N ASN A 255 -5.04 -5.63 -7.60
CA ASN A 255 -6.41 -5.55 -7.11
C ASN A 255 -6.53 -5.81 -5.60
N PHE A 256 -5.60 -5.29 -4.80
CA PHE A 256 -5.84 -5.04 -3.38
C PHE A 256 -6.33 -3.61 -3.20
N LEU A 257 -7.25 -3.40 -2.26
CA LEU A 257 -7.54 -2.06 -1.76
C LEU A 257 -6.30 -1.59 -0.98
N ALA A 258 -5.75 -0.44 -1.31
CA ALA A 258 -4.49 0.02 -0.71
C ALA A 258 -4.66 1.35 0.01
N ALA A 259 -4.06 1.44 1.19
CA ALA A 259 -3.90 2.70 1.90
C ALA A 259 -2.45 2.86 2.38
N VAL A 260 -1.97 4.09 2.46
CA VAL A 260 -0.66 4.45 2.99
C VAL A 260 -0.82 5.40 4.18
N ILE A 261 0.05 5.26 5.18
CA ILE A 261 0.06 6.12 6.37
C ILE A 261 1.33 6.99 6.37
N PRO A 262 1.26 8.26 5.94
CA PRO A 262 2.41 9.16 5.94
C PRO A 262 3.04 9.36 7.32
N GLU A 263 2.23 9.41 8.38
CA GLU A 263 2.70 9.56 9.78
C GLU A 263 3.51 8.35 10.28
N CYS A 264 3.34 7.19 9.66
CA CYS A 264 4.09 5.97 9.94
C CYS A 264 5.21 5.72 8.92
N SER A 265 5.62 6.75 8.17
CA SER A 265 6.59 6.62 7.09
C SER A 265 7.56 7.81 7.07
N ALA A 266 8.70 7.62 6.42
CA ALA A 266 9.64 8.70 6.12
C ALA A 266 10.25 8.47 4.74
N GLY A 267 10.44 9.55 3.97
CA GLY A 267 11.00 9.53 2.63
C GLY A 267 12.41 10.11 2.58
N LEU A 268 13.14 9.71 1.55
CA LEU A 268 14.51 10.12 1.30
C LEU A 268 14.56 11.45 0.55
N ASN A 269 13.69 11.62 -0.46
CA ASN A 269 13.74 12.76 -1.37
C ASN A 269 12.47 13.63 -1.35
N LYS A 270 12.60 14.95 -1.19
CA LYS A 270 11.45 15.90 -1.19
C LYS A 270 10.61 15.82 -2.46
N LYS A 271 11.26 15.77 -3.62
CA LYS A 271 10.59 15.65 -4.93
C LYS A 271 9.95 14.27 -5.07
N GLY A 272 10.66 13.22 -4.65
CA GLY A 272 10.16 11.85 -4.66
C GLY A 272 8.89 11.68 -3.82
N ILE A 273 8.83 12.32 -2.64
CA ILE A 273 7.64 12.33 -1.77
C ILE A 273 6.46 12.96 -2.49
N ALA A 274 6.62 14.17 -3.04
CA ALA A 274 5.56 14.86 -3.76
C ALA A 274 5.05 14.06 -4.97
N GLU A 275 5.97 13.47 -5.76
CA GLU A 275 5.60 12.58 -6.86
C GLU A 275 4.84 11.33 -6.39
N SER A 276 5.20 10.80 -5.22
CA SER A 276 4.52 9.64 -4.63
C SER A 276 3.08 9.96 -4.26
N GLU A 277 2.85 11.12 -3.65
CA GLU A 277 1.50 11.57 -3.28
C GLU A 277 0.62 11.80 -4.52
N GLU A 278 1.16 12.42 -5.58
CA GLU A 278 0.46 12.55 -6.86
C GLU A 278 0.09 11.18 -7.45
N LEU A 279 1.02 10.22 -7.40
CA LEU A 279 0.79 8.87 -7.88
C LEU A 279 -0.22 8.11 -7.01
N PHE A 280 -0.24 8.31 -5.71
CA PHE A 280 -1.21 7.69 -4.81
C PHE A 280 -2.62 8.16 -5.15
N VAL A 281 -2.83 9.46 -5.28
CA VAL A 281 -4.12 10.03 -5.70
C VAL A 281 -4.53 9.49 -7.07
N LYS A 282 -3.61 9.53 -8.05
CA LYS A 282 -3.88 9.09 -9.42
C LYS A 282 -4.26 7.61 -9.52
N ASN A 283 -3.69 6.77 -8.67
CA ASN A 283 -3.90 5.32 -8.68
C ASN A 283 -4.80 4.85 -7.54
N SER A 284 -5.55 5.75 -6.89
CA SER A 284 -6.52 5.40 -5.86
C SER A 284 -5.92 4.62 -4.67
N VAL A 285 -4.69 4.97 -4.28
CA VAL A 285 -4.14 4.62 -2.97
C VAL A 285 -4.64 5.67 -1.98
N SER A 286 -5.38 5.25 -0.95
CA SER A 286 -5.85 6.18 0.09
C SER A 286 -4.70 6.62 0.97
N MET A 287 -4.50 7.93 1.13
CA MET A 287 -3.61 8.46 2.18
C MET A 287 -4.44 8.67 3.44
N ILE A 288 -4.08 7.97 4.51
CA ILE A 288 -4.84 7.96 5.77
C ILE A 288 -3.96 8.34 6.96
N THR A 289 -4.59 8.81 8.02
CA THR A 289 -3.95 9.07 9.32
C THR A 289 -3.79 7.79 10.13
N THR A 290 -2.93 7.82 11.16
CA THR A 290 -2.80 6.74 12.15
C THR A 290 -4.13 6.45 12.85
N SER A 291 -4.93 7.50 13.11
CA SER A 291 -6.24 7.36 13.75
C SER A 291 -7.25 6.65 12.85
N GLU A 292 -7.25 6.92 11.55
CA GLU A 292 -8.07 6.22 10.59
C GLU A 292 -7.62 4.77 10.41
N ALA A 293 -6.30 4.52 10.32
CA ALA A 293 -5.75 3.16 10.25
C ALA A 293 -6.18 2.30 11.44
N LYS A 294 -6.14 2.86 12.67
CA LYS A 294 -6.69 2.20 13.86
C LYS A 294 -8.16 1.84 13.68
N ARG A 295 -8.99 2.77 13.19
CA ARG A 295 -10.41 2.50 12.94
C ARG A 295 -10.64 1.47 11.84
N ILE A 296 -9.75 1.36 10.85
CA ILE A 296 -9.79 0.27 9.84
C ILE A 296 -9.57 -1.07 10.53
N ALA A 297 -8.54 -1.20 11.37
CA ALA A 297 -8.26 -2.43 12.11
C ALA A 297 -9.42 -2.84 13.03
N GLU A 298 -10.20 -1.88 13.53
CA GLU A 298 -11.41 -2.12 14.34
C GLU A 298 -12.67 -2.39 13.49
N GLY A 299 -12.61 -2.29 12.16
CA GLY A 299 -13.77 -2.43 11.27
C GLY A 299 -14.74 -1.25 11.27
N ASN A 300 -14.31 -0.09 11.76
CA ASN A 300 -15.14 1.11 11.99
C ASN A 300 -14.84 2.28 11.03
N PHE A 301 -14.00 2.04 10.02
CA PHE A 301 -13.69 3.02 8.98
C PHE A 301 -13.39 2.36 7.65
N LEU A 302 -13.85 2.99 6.57
CA LEU A 302 -13.55 2.60 5.20
C LEU A 302 -13.06 3.84 4.45
N PRO A 303 -11.83 3.83 3.92
CA PRO A 303 -11.37 4.91 3.05
C PRO A 303 -12.34 5.14 1.89
N PRO A 304 -12.70 6.39 1.56
CA PRO A 304 -13.61 6.69 0.45
C PRO A 304 -13.19 6.07 -0.89
N GLU A 305 -11.90 6.00 -1.18
CA GLU A 305 -11.38 5.40 -2.41
C GLU A 305 -11.64 3.89 -2.46
N TRP A 306 -11.62 3.19 -1.32
CA TRP A 306 -11.94 1.76 -1.27
C TRP A 306 -13.40 1.52 -1.63
N VAL A 307 -14.30 2.35 -1.10
CA VAL A 307 -15.73 2.28 -1.44
C VAL A 307 -15.94 2.54 -2.92
N LYS A 308 -15.29 3.57 -3.48
CA LYS A 308 -15.34 3.87 -4.91
C LYS A 308 -14.79 2.73 -5.75
N GLN A 309 -13.67 2.13 -5.37
CA GLN A 309 -13.09 0.99 -6.08
C GLN A 309 -14.07 -0.19 -6.09
N VAL A 310 -14.61 -0.60 -4.94
CA VAL A 310 -15.57 -1.73 -4.89
C VAL A 310 -16.85 -1.40 -5.67
N ALA A 311 -17.37 -0.18 -5.53
CA ALA A 311 -18.58 0.24 -6.24
C ALA A 311 -18.38 0.33 -7.76
N LEU A 312 -17.19 0.73 -8.23
CA LEU A 312 -16.97 1.04 -9.64
C LEU A 312 -16.14 -0.02 -10.39
N GLN A 313 -15.66 -1.08 -9.73
CA GLN A 313 -14.88 -2.17 -10.33
C GLN A 313 -15.71 -3.15 -11.20
N LYS A 314 -16.86 -2.73 -11.75
CA LYS A 314 -17.69 -3.53 -12.68
C LYS A 314 -18.05 -2.78 -13.95
#